data_AF-A0A4Y2QXG0-F1
#
_entry.id   AF-A0A4Y2QXG0-F1
#
_cell.length_a   1.000
_cell.length_b   1.000
_cell.length_c   1.000
_cell.angle_alpha   90.00
_cell.angle_beta   90.00
_cell.angle_gamma   90.00
#
_symmetry.space_group_name_H-M   'P 1'
#
loop_
_entity.id
_entity.type
_entity.pdbx_description
1 polymer ?
#
loop_
_entity_poly.entity_id
_entity_poly.type
_entity_poly.pdbx_seq_one_letter_code
_entity_poly.pdbx_strand_id
1 'polypeptide(L)'
;MAYLAKANKPDLLEICEEIGIEVDPSTKVIDIKKLITKSPLYNEEEVKMILDRILTNRKEQRELEMKKLEVAQSSQRINDESRDRAELGPKIQLAQILPKFDEKHDEMGLYLINFERRAEMVQVPKKDWVAYLLAVLSAELSNMLARQPSSEANNYYFVKSIILKR
;
A
#
# COMPACT_ATOMS: atom_id res chain seq x y z
N MET A 1 43.95 9.91 -12.26
CA MET A 1 43.87 10.63 -10.96
C MET A 1 42.49 11.20 -10.62
N ALA A 2 41.71 11.76 -11.56
CA ALA A 2 40.43 12.45 -11.26
C ALA A 2 39.30 11.53 -10.73
N TYR A 3 39.35 10.22 -11.00
CA TYR A 3 38.28 9.29 -10.62
C TYR A 3 38.23 9.03 -9.10
N LEU A 4 39.38 8.99 -8.41
CA LEU A 4 39.44 8.90 -6.94
C LEU A 4 38.87 10.14 -6.24
N ALA A 5 38.60 11.23 -6.95
CA ALA A 5 37.93 12.40 -6.38
C ALA A 5 36.47 12.11 -5.98
N LYS A 6 35.83 11.13 -6.64
CA LYS A 6 34.45 10.70 -6.35
C LYS A 6 34.33 9.79 -5.13
N ALA A 7 35.45 9.21 -4.70
CA ALA A 7 35.53 8.27 -3.60
C ALA A 7 35.68 9.01 -2.26
N ASN A 8 34.84 8.67 -1.28
CA ASN A 8 34.99 9.14 0.08
C ASN A 8 36.01 8.29 0.85
N LYS A 9 36.40 8.73 2.05
CA LYS A 9 37.37 8.01 2.88
C LYS A 9 37.09 6.49 3.03
N PRO A 10 35.85 6.03 3.33
CA PRO A 10 35.59 4.60 3.43
C PRO A 10 35.69 3.87 2.09
N ASP A 11 35.31 4.50 0.97
CA ASP A 11 35.46 3.89 -0.37
C ASP A 11 36.95 3.68 -0.71
N LEU A 12 37.80 4.63 -0.30
CA LEU A 12 39.25 4.55 -0.53
C LEU A 12 39.92 3.48 0.33
N LEU A 13 39.43 3.26 1.57
CA LEU A 13 39.95 2.20 2.43
C LEU A 13 39.58 0.82 1.87
N GLU A 14 38.34 0.64 1.39
CA GLU A 14 37.87 -0.58 0.74
C GLU A 14 38.67 -0.88 -0.54
N ILE A 15 38.97 0.15 -1.35
CA ILE A 15 39.88 0.03 -2.49
C ILE A 15 41.29 -0.42 -2.05
N CYS A 16 41.83 0.15 -0.97
CA CYS A 16 43.15 -0.24 -0.47
C CYS A 16 43.16 -1.69 -0.02
N GLU A 17 42.13 -2.13 0.70
CA GLU A 17 41.97 -3.50 1.16
C GLU A 17 41.90 -4.48 -0.02
N GLU A 18 41.13 -4.17 -1.06
CA GLU A 18 41.01 -5.02 -2.26
C GLU A 18 42.30 -5.12 -3.09
N ILE A 19 43.10 -4.06 -3.12
CA ILE A 19 44.41 -4.05 -3.80
C ILE A 19 45.51 -4.63 -2.90
N GLY A 20 45.22 -4.91 -1.63
CA GLY A 20 46.18 -5.45 -0.66
C GLY A 20 47.15 -4.42 -0.08
N ILE A 21 46.72 -3.15 -0.01
CA ILE A 21 47.46 -2.06 0.61
C ILE A 21 46.92 -1.84 2.02
N GLU A 22 47.73 -2.14 3.04
CA GLU A 22 47.39 -1.79 4.41
C GLU A 22 47.47 -0.27 4.61
N VAL A 23 46.36 0.34 5.02
CA VAL A 23 46.26 1.77 5.28
C VAL A 23 45.56 1.99 6.61
N ASP A 24 46.19 2.77 7.49
CA ASP A 24 45.59 3.12 8.77
C ASP A 24 44.32 3.98 8.56
N PRO A 25 43.17 3.63 9.18
CA PRO A 25 41.91 4.38 9.05
C PRO A 25 42.02 5.86 9.48
N SER A 26 43.04 6.24 10.24
CA SER A 26 43.32 7.62 10.68
C SER A 26 44.02 8.44 9.59
N THR A 27 44.56 7.80 8.56
CA THR A 27 45.25 8.43 7.43
C THR A 27 44.33 9.43 6.71
N LYS A 28 44.90 10.54 6.25
CA LYS A 28 44.14 11.56 5.51
C LYS A 28 43.85 11.07 4.10
N VAL A 29 42.64 11.37 3.60
CA VAL A 29 42.16 11.02 2.25
C VAL A 29 43.19 11.30 1.15
N ILE A 30 43.89 12.42 1.24
CA ILE A 30 44.92 12.84 0.26
C ILE A 30 46.11 11.88 0.28
N ASP A 31 46.54 11.43 1.45
CA ASP A 31 47.67 10.54 1.62
C ASP A 31 47.31 9.10 1.22
N ILE A 32 46.07 8.67 1.48
CA ILE A 32 45.53 7.39 0.97
C ILE A 32 45.55 7.37 -0.56
N LYS A 33 45.05 8.43 -1.22
CA LYS A 33 45.07 8.53 -2.69
C LYS A 33 46.50 8.45 -3.24
N LYS A 34 47.46 9.10 -2.57
CA LYS A 34 48.87 9.02 -2.95
C LYS A 34 49.42 7.61 -2.81
N LEU A 35 49.13 6.92 -1.70
CA LEU A 35 49.57 5.54 -1.45
C LEU A 35 49.06 4.58 -2.52
N ILE A 36 47.76 4.65 -2.86
CA ILE A 36 47.17 3.85 -3.94
C ILE A 36 47.94 4.07 -5.25
N THR A 37 48.15 5.33 -5.63
CA THR A 37 48.74 5.66 -6.95
C THR A 37 50.25 5.45 -7.04
N LYS A 38 50.94 5.35 -5.91
CA LYS A 38 52.38 5.07 -5.84
C LYS A 38 52.68 3.60 -5.60
N SER A 39 51.66 2.78 -5.38
CA SER A 39 51.82 1.35 -5.14
C SER A 39 52.33 0.66 -6.41
N PRO A 40 53.28 -0.29 -6.29
CA PRO A 40 53.68 -1.14 -7.42
C PRO A 40 52.54 -2.07 -7.88
N LEU A 41 51.52 -2.26 -7.05
CA LEU A 41 50.32 -3.04 -7.34
C LEU A 41 49.19 -2.20 -7.97
N TYR A 42 49.46 -0.92 -8.27
CA TYR A 42 48.46 -0.03 -8.85
C TYR A 42 48.17 -0.39 -10.31
N ASN A 43 46.94 -0.83 -10.58
CA ASN A 43 46.37 -0.92 -11.91
C ASN A 43 45.16 0.01 -12.01
N GLU A 44 45.24 1.02 -12.88
CA GLU A 44 44.18 2.05 -13.01
C GLU A 44 42.82 1.46 -13.40
N GLU A 45 42.80 0.42 -14.22
CA GLU A 45 41.57 -0.22 -14.70
C GLU A 45 40.90 -1.04 -13.59
N GLU A 46 41.69 -1.78 -12.80
CA GLU A 46 41.21 -2.50 -11.63
C GLU A 46 40.69 -1.55 -10.56
N VAL A 47 41.44 -0.48 -10.23
CA VAL A 47 41.00 0.50 -9.22
C VAL A 47 39.70 1.18 -9.64
N LYS A 48 39.54 1.50 -10.93
CA LYS A 48 38.27 2.05 -11.46
C LYS A 48 37.12 1.06 -11.33
N MET A 49 37.36 -0.20 -11.69
CA MET A 49 36.35 -1.27 -11.57
C MET A 49 35.89 -1.47 -10.13
N ILE A 50 36.83 -1.48 -9.18
CA ILE A 50 36.54 -1.58 -7.74
C ILE A 50 35.71 -0.38 -7.29
N LEU A 51 36.13 0.84 -7.65
CA LEU A 51 35.40 2.06 -7.30
C LEU A 51 33.97 2.06 -7.86
N ASP A 52 33.78 1.70 -9.12
CA ASP A 52 32.46 1.66 -9.75
C ASP A 52 31.56 0.61 -9.08
N ARG A 53 32.11 -0.55 -8.67
CA ARG A 53 31.38 -1.57 -7.92
C ARG A 53 30.92 -1.05 -6.56
N ILE A 54 31.80 -0.42 -5.79
CA ILE A 54 31.49 0.15 -4.47
C ILE A 54 30.39 1.21 -4.59
N LEU A 55 30.52 2.13 -5.55
CA LEU A 55 29.55 3.20 -5.78
C LEU A 55 28.18 2.64 -6.19
N THR A 56 28.15 1.59 -7.01
CA THR A 56 26.92 0.92 -7.44
C THR A 56 26.23 0.24 -6.27
N ASN A 57 26.95 -0.58 -5.50
CA ASN A 57 26.40 -1.26 -4.32
C ASN A 57 25.83 -0.28 -3.29
N ARG A 58 26.52 0.85 -3.03
CA ARG A 58 26.03 1.89 -2.10
C ARG A 58 24.80 2.64 -2.62
N LYS A 59 24.63 2.73 -3.93
CA LYS A 59 23.42 3.31 -4.52
C LYS A 59 22.25 2.35 -4.36
N GLU A 60 22.46 1.08 -4.68
CA GLU A 60 21.44 0.02 -4.56
C GLU A 60 20.98 -0.17 -3.11
N GLN A 61 21.89 -0.17 -2.13
CA GLN A 61 21.54 -0.26 -0.71
C GLN A 61 20.62 0.89 -0.27
N ARG A 62 20.91 2.13 -0.69
CA ARG A 62 20.05 3.29 -0.38
C ARG A 62 18.68 3.19 -1.03
N GLU A 63 18.61 2.71 -2.28
CA GLU A 63 17.33 2.48 -2.96
C GLU A 63 16.51 1.37 -2.28
N LEU A 64 17.16 0.30 -1.82
CA LEU A 64 16.51 -0.79 -1.08
C LEU A 64 15.99 -0.33 0.29
N GLU A 65 16.76 0.47 1.03
CA GLU A 65 16.32 1.04 2.30
C GLU A 65 15.14 1.99 2.12
N MET A 66 15.19 2.86 1.10
CA MET A 66 14.08 3.76 0.76
C MET A 66 12.81 2.97 0.42
N LYS A 67 12.91 1.94 -0.43
CA LYS A 67 11.78 1.07 -0.77
C LYS A 67 11.23 0.33 0.46
N LYS A 68 12.10 -0.15 1.35
CA LYS A 68 11.66 -0.78 2.62
C LYS A 68 10.92 0.21 3.50
N LEU A 69 11.39 1.45 3.60
CA LEU A 69 10.73 2.50 4.37
C LEU A 69 9.36 2.86 3.79
N GLU A 70 9.26 2.98 2.46
CA GLU A 70 8.01 3.27 1.74
C GLU A 70 6.98 2.14 1.91
N VAL A 71 7.42 0.88 1.79
CA VAL A 71 6.57 -0.30 2.02
C VAL A 71 6.11 -0.37 3.47
N ALA A 72 6.99 -0.08 4.44
CA ALA A 72 6.63 -0.06 5.85
C ALA A 72 5.60 1.05 6.17
N GLN A 73 5.82 2.27 5.66
CA GLN A 73 4.88 3.39 5.82
C GLN A 73 3.54 3.12 5.13
N SER A 74 3.54 2.53 3.93
CA SER A 74 2.31 2.17 3.22
C SER A 74 1.55 1.07 3.96
N SER A 75 2.25 0.06 4.47
CA SER A 75 1.63 -1.02 5.27
C SER A 75 1.05 -0.48 6.58
N GLN A 76 1.71 0.48 7.21
CA GLN A 76 1.22 1.11 8.44
C GLN A 76 -0.03 1.95 8.18
N ARG A 77 -0.06 2.74 7.09
CA ARG A 77 -1.26 3.50 6.68
C ARG A 77 -2.46 2.61 6.39
N ILE A 78 -2.25 1.50 5.67
CA ILE A 78 -3.32 0.53 5.39
C ILE A 78 -3.86 -0.07 6.70
N ASN A 79 -3.00 -0.36 7.67
CA ASN A 79 -3.41 -0.91 8.95
C ASN A 79 -4.20 0.09 9.82
N ASP A 80 -3.82 1.37 9.79
CA ASP A 80 -4.52 2.44 10.51
C ASP A 80 -5.90 2.74 9.87
N GLU A 81 -5.99 2.83 8.54
CA GLU A 81 -7.29 2.97 7.85
C GLU A 81 -8.20 1.76 8.07
N SER A 82 -7.62 0.56 8.19
CA SER A 82 -8.38 -0.67 8.50
C SER A 82 -8.94 -0.64 9.93
N ARG A 83 -8.19 -0.09 10.88
CA ARG A 83 -8.62 0.10 12.27
C ARG A 83 -9.71 1.15 12.39
N ASP A 84 -9.54 2.31 11.78
CA ASP A 84 -10.55 3.38 11.78
C ASP A 84 -11.86 2.91 11.13
N ARG A 85 -11.75 2.11 10.06
CA ARG A 85 -12.93 1.50 9.44
C ARG A 85 -13.58 0.47 10.37
N ALA A 86 -12.81 -0.35 11.09
CA ALA A 86 -13.35 -1.33 12.05
C ALA A 86 -14.00 -0.70 13.30
N GLU A 87 -13.60 0.51 13.71
CA GLU A 87 -14.19 1.24 14.85
C GLU A 87 -15.54 1.90 14.51
N LEU A 88 -15.76 2.26 13.24
CA LEU A 88 -17.09 2.65 12.77
C LEU A 88 -17.98 1.41 12.80
N GLY A 89 -19.06 1.41 13.58
CA GLY A 89 -19.98 0.26 13.58
C GLY A 89 -20.45 -0.11 12.16
N PRO A 90 -20.81 -1.38 11.88
CA PRO A 90 -21.24 -1.84 10.55
C PRO A 90 -22.32 -0.95 9.91
N LYS A 91 -23.11 -0.27 10.75
CA LYS A 91 -24.13 0.72 10.36
C LYS A 91 -23.58 1.92 9.61
N ILE A 92 -22.49 2.50 10.08
CA ILE A 92 -21.93 3.75 9.55
C ILE A 92 -21.12 3.46 8.29
N GLN A 93 -20.38 2.35 8.28
CA GLN A 93 -19.60 1.93 7.12
C GLN A 93 -20.48 1.61 5.90
N LEU A 94 -21.56 0.84 6.09
CA LEU A 94 -22.44 0.48 4.97
C LEU A 94 -23.13 1.72 4.39
N ALA A 95 -23.58 2.65 5.23
CA ALA A 95 -24.21 3.89 4.77
C ALA A 95 -23.26 4.82 3.99
N GLN A 96 -21.96 4.83 4.32
CA GLN A 96 -20.95 5.62 3.59
C GLN A 96 -20.60 5.02 2.24
N ILE A 97 -20.58 3.69 2.13
CA ILE A 97 -20.18 3.02 0.89
C ILE A 97 -21.36 2.73 -0.04
N LEU A 98 -22.62 2.77 0.42
CA LEU A 98 -23.78 2.37 -0.40
C LEU A 98 -24.39 3.59 -1.12
N PRO A 99 -24.33 3.67 -2.46
CA PRO A 99 -24.94 4.77 -3.21
C PRO A 99 -26.47 4.69 -3.12
N LYS A 100 -27.14 5.84 -3.20
CA LYS A 100 -28.61 5.88 -3.38
C LYS A 100 -28.99 5.21 -4.70
N PHE A 101 -30.09 4.46 -4.69
CA PHE A 101 -30.61 3.84 -5.90
C PHE A 101 -31.28 4.89 -6.80
N ASP A 102 -30.88 4.95 -8.07
CA ASP A 102 -31.52 5.77 -9.09
C ASP A 102 -32.34 4.91 -10.07
N GLU A 103 -33.65 4.96 -9.96
CA GLU A 103 -34.58 4.18 -10.79
C GLU A 103 -34.49 4.46 -12.30
N LYS A 104 -33.87 5.58 -12.72
CA LYS A 104 -33.71 5.90 -14.14
C LYS A 104 -32.44 5.31 -14.77
N HIS A 105 -31.42 5.05 -13.95
CA HIS A 105 -30.07 4.72 -14.42
C HIS A 105 -29.54 3.40 -13.86
N ASP A 106 -30.04 2.94 -12.72
CA ASP A 106 -29.59 1.74 -12.05
C ASP A 106 -30.51 0.55 -12.34
N GLU A 107 -29.90 -0.58 -12.70
CA GLU A 107 -30.60 -1.86 -12.78
C GLU A 107 -30.76 -2.45 -11.38
N MET A 108 -32.01 -2.67 -10.94
CA MET A 108 -32.33 -3.12 -9.58
C MET A 108 -31.66 -4.45 -9.19
N GLY A 109 -31.58 -5.40 -10.12
CA GLY A 109 -30.90 -6.68 -9.90
C GLY A 109 -29.41 -6.52 -9.60
N LEU A 110 -28.73 -5.70 -10.39
CA LEU A 110 -27.31 -5.38 -10.21
C LEU A 110 -27.07 -4.58 -8.91
N TYR A 111 -27.97 -3.65 -8.59
CA TYR A 111 -27.92 -2.89 -7.35
C TYR A 111 -27.98 -3.79 -6.13
N LEU A 112 -28.91 -4.76 -6.10
CA LEU A 112 -29.05 -5.73 -5.01
C LEU A 112 -27.81 -6.62 -4.86
N ILE A 113 -27.21 -7.08 -5.95
CA ILE A 113 -25.96 -7.87 -5.90
C ILE A 113 -24.83 -7.05 -5.27
N ASN A 114 -24.71 -5.77 -5.63
CA ASN A 114 -23.70 -4.88 -5.07
C ASN A 114 -23.97 -4.55 -3.59
N PHE A 115 -25.24 -4.39 -3.21
CA PHE A 115 -25.65 -4.25 -1.82
C PHE A 115 -25.23 -5.47 -0.99
N GLU A 116 -25.57 -6.68 -1.43
CA GLU A 116 -25.26 -7.94 -0.74
C GLU A 116 -23.75 -8.08 -0.50
N ARG A 117 -22.95 -7.88 -1.55
CA ARG A 117 -21.48 -7.94 -1.44
C ARG A 117 -20.92 -6.94 -0.44
N ARG A 118 -21.45 -5.71 -0.40
CA ARG A 118 -20.99 -4.66 0.54
C ARG A 118 -21.42 -4.96 1.97
N ALA A 119 -22.66 -5.43 2.16
CA ALA A 119 -23.17 -5.82 3.46
C ALA A 119 -22.41 -7.02 4.05
N GLU A 120 -22.04 -8.00 3.22
CA GLU A 120 -21.20 -9.13 3.60
C GLU A 120 -19.77 -8.71 3.93
N MET A 121 -19.17 -7.84 3.10
CA MET A 121 -17.82 -7.32 3.29
C MET A 121 -17.65 -6.61 4.63
N VAL A 122 -18.64 -5.83 5.05
CA VAL A 122 -18.65 -5.12 6.36
C VAL A 122 -19.38 -5.90 7.46
N GLN A 123 -19.64 -7.20 7.24
CA GLN A 123 -20.21 -8.15 8.20
C GLN A 123 -21.51 -7.68 8.86
N VAL A 124 -22.38 -7.04 8.09
CA VAL A 124 -23.68 -6.59 8.59
C VAL A 124 -24.55 -7.82 8.92
N PRO A 125 -25.12 -7.91 10.14
CA PRO A 125 -26.05 -8.98 10.46
C PRO A 125 -27.24 -9.02 9.49
N LYS A 126 -27.57 -10.19 8.94
CA LYS A 126 -28.67 -10.34 7.96
C LYS A 126 -30.01 -9.77 8.42
N LYS A 127 -30.29 -9.80 9.72
CA LYS A 127 -31.50 -9.20 10.33
C LYS A 127 -31.62 -7.69 10.12
N ASP A 128 -30.49 -7.00 9.90
CA ASP A 128 -30.44 -5.56 9.74
C ASP A 128 -30.45 -5.14 8.26
N TRP A 129 -30.26 -6.07 7.31
CA TRP A 129 -30.11 -5.77 5.88
C TRP A 129 -31.29 -4.97 5.30
N VAL A 130 -32.51 -5.33 5.69
CA VAL A 130 -33.70 -4.61 5.21
C VAL A 130 -33.68 -3.14 5.66
N ALA A 131 -33.27 -2.85 6.89
CA ALA A 131 -33.24 -1.48 7.39
C ALA A 131 -32.27 -0.59 6.59
N TYR A 132 -31.12 -1.14 6.16
CA TYR A 132 -30.20 -0.41 5.29
C TYR A 132 -30.71 -0.26 3.88
N LEU A 133 -31.32 -1.32 3.34
CA LEU A 133 -31.90 -1.28 2.00
C LEU A 133 -33.00 -0.20 1.94
N LEU A 134 -33.88 -0.13 2.94
CA LEU A 134 -34.90 0.91 3.06
C LEU A 134 -34.33 2.34 3.09
N ALA A 135 -33.13 2.54 3.64
CA ALA A 135 -32.51 3.86 3.72
C ALA A 135 -32.00 4.39 2.36
N VAL A 136 -31.83 3.51 1.37
CA VAL A 136 -31.28 3.85 0.04
C VAL A 136 -32.25 3.65 -1.11
N LEU A 137 -33.35 2.92 -0.89
CA LEU A 137 -34.41 2.73 -1.87
C LEU A 137 -35.34 3.94 -1.99
N SER A 138 -36.06 4.00 -3.11
CA SER A 138 -37.08 5.02 -3.36
C SER A 138 -38.27 4.88 -2.40
N ALA A 139 -38.97 6.00 -2.17
CA ALA A 139 -40.16 6.04 -1.30
C ALA A 139 -41.26 5.06 -1.74
N GLU A 140 -41.33 4.76 -3.04
CA GLU A 140 -42.30 3.81 -3.60
C GLU A 140 -42.08 2.37 -3.09
N LEU A 141 -40.82 1.90 -3.10
CA LEU A 141 -40.48 0.57 -2.59
C LEU A 141 -40.70 0.48 -1.08
N SER A 142 -40.35 1.54 -0.34
CA SER A 142 -40.62 1.64 1.10
C SER A 142 -42.12 1.58 1.42
N ASN A 143 -42.97 2.22 0.61
CA ASN A 143 -44.42 2.18 0.78
C ASN A 143 -45.03 0.81 0.47
N MET A 144 -44.46 0.04 -0.46
CA MET A 144 -44.89 -1.34 -0.72
C MET A 144 -44.56 -2.27 0.44
N LEU A 145 -43.37 -2.12 1.02
CA LEU A 145 -42.94 -2.90 2.17
C LEU A 145 -43.75 -2.58 3.43
N ALA A 146 -44.20 -1.33 3.59
CA ALA A 146 -45.08 -0.92 4.69
C ALA A 146 -46.46 -1.61 4.67
N ARG A 147 -46.89 -2.18 3.53
CA ARG A 147 -48.15 -2.94 3.40
C ARG A 147 -48.02 -4.42 3.76
N GLN A 148 -46.79 -4.89 3.99
CA GLN A 148 -46.52 -6.28 4.34
C GLN A 148 -46.47 -6.44 5.87
N PRO A 149 -46.82 -7.63 6.41
CA PRO A 149 -46.70 -7.88 7.84
C PRO A 149 -45.24 -7.77 8.29
N SER A 150 -45.01 -7.29 9.52
CA SER A 150 -43.65 -7.01 10.02
C SER A 150 -42.71 -8.21 10.01
N SER A 151 -43.24 -9.44 10.10
CA SER A 151 -42.46 -10.68 9.95
C SER A 151 -41.88 -10.87 8.55
N GLU A 152 -42.62 -10.47 7.52
CA GLU A 152 -42.21 -10.59 6.12
C GLU A 152 -41.45 -9.37 5.65
N ALA A 153 -41.87 -8.17 6.06
CA ALA A 153 -41.19 -6.92 5.77
C ALA A 153 -39.74 -6.92 6.28
N ASN A 154 -39.43 -7.61 7.39
CA ASN A 154 -38.07 -7.74 7.92
C ASN A 154 -37.27 -8.90 7.32
N ASN A 155 -37.85 -9.70 6.42
CA ASN A 155 -37.16 -10.80 5.77
C ASN A 155 -36.54 -10.36 4.44
N TYR A 156 -35.22 -10.23 4.40
CA TYR A 156 -34.49 -9.79 3.21
C TYR A 156 -34.82 -10.60 1.94
N TYR A 157 -34.96 -11.93 2.03
CA TYR A 157 -35.25 -12.75 0.84
C TYR A 157 -36.65 -12.49 0.28
N PHE A 158 -37.61 -12.26 1.17
CA PHE A 158 -38.97 -11.88 0.78
C PHE A 158 -38.98 -10.50 0.13
N VAL A 159 -38.34 -9.52 0.76
CA VAL A 159 -38.17 -8.15 0.24
C VAL A 159 -37.52 -8.15 -1.15
N LYS A 160 -36.40 -8.88 -1.30
CA LYS A 160 -35.71 -9.08 -2.58
C LYS A 160 -36.64 -9.63 -3.65
N SER A 161 -37.48 -10.60 -3.30
CA SER A 161 -38.42 -11.21 -4.25
C SER A 161 -39.53 -10.27 -4.70
N ILE A 162 -40.00 -9.36 -3.85
CA ILE A 162 -40.99 -8.33 -4.21
C ILE A 162 -40.35 -7.33 -5.16
N ILE A 163 -39.16 -6.86 -4.83
CA ILE A 163 -38.48 -5.82 -5.60
C ILE A 163 -38.11 -6.31 -7.00
N LEU A 164 -37.67 -7.57 -7.15
CA LEU A 164 -37.29 -8.15 -8.45
C LEU A 164 -38.47 -8.56 -9.34
N LYS A 165 -39.71 -8.56 -8.81
CA LYS A 165 -40.93 -8.88 -9.57
C LYS A 165 -41.56 -7.65 -10.25
N ARG A 166 -40.99 -6.46 -10.03
CA ARG A 166 -41.37 -5.21 -10.68
C ARG A 166 -40.73 -5.13 -12.06
#